data_AF-A0A3M1P411-F1
#
_entry.id   AF-A0A3M1P411-F1
#
_cell.length_a   1.000
_cell.length_b   1.000
_cell.length_c   1.000
_cell.angle_alpha   90.00
_cell.angle_beta   90.00
_cell.angle_gamma   90.00
#
_symmetry.space_group_name_H-M   'P 1'
#
loop_
_entity.id
_entity.type
_entity.pdbx_description
1 polymer ?
#
loop_
_entity_poly.entity_id
_entity_poly.type
_entity_poly.pdbx_seq_one_letter_code
_entity_poly.pdbx_strand_id
1 'polypeptide(L)'
;MSYRILDLDVTHRFPTVTLSLQEVGIALVIRRMGKPIGFLMRSLPPLSQVSQEQISSWVAQECGIHIIQSAIQESLAIEAKDKFPLETSRKLPSVTIAICTKDRPDWIVRCVHSLLSLQLPKGSLEDYLNCKANNHEVSPEPEVNTTNVTVEILVIDNAPSDPTTQARITAIPGIRYVQEPKAGLNFARNRAIEEATGDLLGRVLKPKAKAGWKQE
;
A
#
# COMPACT_ATOMS: atom_id res chain seq x y z
N MET A 1 31.16 6.01 23.69
CA MET A 1 29.99 6.78 24.17
C MET A 1 28.77 6.20 23.49
N SER A 2 27.78 5.74 24.24
CA SER A 2 26.62 4.99 23.72
C SER A 2 25.29 5.65 24.13
N TYR A 3 24.20 5.24 23.50
CA TYR A 3 22.84 5.60 23.91
C TYR A 3 22.22 4.42 24.64
N ARG A 4 21.56 4.67 25.77
CA ARG A 4 20.75 3.64 26.43
C ARG A 4 19.45 3.44 25.66
N ILE A 5 19.21 2.24 25.14
CA ILE A 5 17.97 1.91 24.45
C ILE A 5 16.95 1.36 25.44
N LEU A 6 15.73 1.88 25.42
CA LEU A 6 14.61 1.42 26.23
C LEU A 6 13.44 1.08 25.31
N ASP A 7 12.87 -0.12 25.46
CA ASP A 7 11.64 -0.53 24.79
C ASP A 7 10.47 -0.40 25.80
N LEU A 8 9.58 0.55 25.57
CA LEU A 8 8.56 0.99 26.51
C LEU A 8 7.17 0.88 25.89
N ASP A 9 6.23 0.24 26.59
CA ASP A 9 4.83 0.20 26.18
C ASP A 9 4.02 1.28 26.92
N VAL A 10 3.29 2.11 26.17
CA VAL A 10 2.47 3.21 26.72
C VAL A 10 1.29 2.73 27.56
N THR A 11 0.96 1.44 27.51
CA THR A 11 -0.07 0.82 28.37
C THR A 11 0.45 0.51 29.78
N HIS A 12 1.75 0.70 30.01
CA HIS A 12 2.40 0.53 31.30
C HIS A 12 3.00 1.85 31.80
N ARG A 13 3.33 1.91 33.09
CA ARG A 13 4.02 3.07 33.66
C ARG A 13 5.47 3.12 33.16
N PHE A 14 5.95 4.30 32.77
CA PHE A 14 7.35 4.47 32.38
C PHE A 14 8.29 4.44 33.59
N PRO A 15 9.53 3.95 33.42
CA PRO A 15 10.52 3.94 34.49
C PRO A 15 11.19 5.31 34.67
N THR A 16 11.82 5.51 35.83
CA THR A 16 12.85 6.54 36.02
C THR A 16 14.21 5.94 35.70
N VAL A 17 15.04 6.64 34.94
CA VAL A 17 16.28 6.10 34.36
C VAL A 17 17.46 7.01 34.67
N THR A 18 18.52 6.45 35.24
CA THR A 18 19.79 7.16 35.45
C THR A 18 20.84 6.64 34.49
N LEU A 19 21.45 7.55 33.72
CA LEU A 19 22.52 7.23 32.79
C LEU A 19 23.83 6.90 33.52
N SER A 20 24.65 6.06 32.92
CA SER A 20 26.01 5.77 33.36
C SER A 20 27.00 6.80 32.81
N LEU A 21 28.26 6.73 33.27
CA LEU A 21 29.36 7.58 32.77
C LEU A 21 29.67 7.39 31.27
N GLN A 22 29.28 6.26 30.67
CA GLN A 22 29.59 5.93 29.28
C GLN A 22 28.43 6.25 28.31
N GLU A 23 27.27 6.62 28.86
CA GLU A 23 26.06 6.90 28.10
C GLU A 23 25.87 8.40 27.94
N VAL A 24 25.57 8.81 26.70
CA VAL A 24 25.43 10.23 26.30
C VAL A 24 24.02 10.57 25.85
N GLY A 25 23.05 9.72 26.21
CA GLY A 25 21.67 9.89 25.84
C GLY A 25 20.84 8.63 26.00
N ILE A 26 19.56 8.78 25.69
CA ILE A 26 18.59 7.69 25.65
C ILE A 26 17.95 7.59 24.27
N ALA A 27 17.64 6.37 23.86
CA ALA A 27 16.81 6.05 22.71
C ALA A 27 15.60 5.26 23.20
N LEU A 28 14.40 5.69 22.83
CA LEU A 28 13.15 5.11 23.27
C LEU A 28 12.46 4.47 22.07
N VAL A 29 12.22 3.17 22.13
CA VAL A 29 11.27 2.47 21.25
C VAL A 29 9.93 2.47 21.98
N ILE A 30 8.94 3.17 21.42
CA ILE A 30 7.63 3.30 22.05
C ILE A 30 6.66 2.32 21.38
N ARG A 31 5.99 1.53 22.21
CA ARG A 31 4.98 0.56 21.81
C ARG A 31 3.63 0.86 22.41
N ARG A 32 2.58 0.31 21.81
CA ARG A 32 1.27 0.17 22.44
C ARG A 32 0.76 -1.23 22.19
N MET A 33 0.49 -1.98 23.26
CA MET A 33 0.07 -3.39 23.19
C MET A 33 1.04 -4.23 22.33
N GLY A 34 2.35 -4.04 22.54
CA GLY A 34 3.42 -4.77 21.84
C GLY A 34 3.74 -4.27 20.42
N LYS A 35 2.94 -3.38 19.83
CA LYS A 35 3.19 -2.83 18.49
C LYS A 35 4.02 -1.54 18.55
N PRO A 36 5.10 -1.39 17.77
CA PRO A 36 5.88 -0.15 17.74
C PRO A 36 5.06 0.98 17.11
N ILE A 37 5.03 2.13 17.80
CA ILE A 37 4.29 3.33 17.40
C ILE A 37 5.17 4.58 17.33
N GLY A 38 6.42 4.50 17.79
CA GLY A 38 7.34 5.62 17.72
C GLY A 38 8.76 5.26 18.15
N PHE A 39 9.69 6.13 17.78
CA PHE A 39 11.08 6.06 18.20
C PHE A 39 11.59 7.47 18.48
N LEU A 40 12.19 7.68 19.65
CA LEU A 40 12.72 8.98 20.07
C LEU A 40 14.18 8.83 20.49
N MET A 41 14.99 9.86 20.24
CA MET A 41 16.33 9.96 20.80
C MET A 41 16.51 11.29 21.51
N ARG A 42 17.22 11.26 22.64
CA ARG A 42 17.59 12.44 23.42
C ARG A 42 19.05 12.36 23.84
N SER A 43 19.83 13.34 23.38
CA SER A 43 21.19 13.54 23.89
C SER A 43 21.09 14.12 25.29
N LEU A 44 21.76 13.48 26.25
CA LEU A 44 21.77 13.89 27.65
C LEU A 44 23.19 13.73 28.21
N PRO A 45 23.65 14.62 29.11
CA PRO A 45 24.93 14.43 29.78
C PRO A 45 25.01 13.07 30.50
N PRO A 46 26.21 12.46 30.60
CA PRO A 46 26.41 11.29 31.46
C PRO A 46 25.92 11.55 32.88
N LEU A 47 25.45 10.50 33.57
CA LEU A 47 24.83 10.59 34.91
C LEU A 47 23.51 11.36 34.99
N SER A 48 22.93 11.82 33.87
CA SER A 48 21.60 12.43 33.89
C SER A 48 20.56 11.46 34.41
N GLN A 49 19.68 11.97 35.27
CA GLN A 49 18.48 11.28 35.73
C GLN A 49 17.29 11.77 34.92
N VAL A 50 16.54 10.82 34.35
CA VAL A 50 15.35 11.06 33.55
C VAL A 50 14.15 10.49 34.30
N SER A 51 13.21 11.34 34.69
CA SER A 51 12.02 10.92 35.43
C SER A 51 10.94 10.34 34.51
N GLN A 52 10.00 9.61 35.12
CA GLN A 52 8.79 9.12 34.46
C GLN A 52 8.02 10.27 33.77
N GLU A 53 7.89 11.43 34.43
CA GLU A 53 7.16 12.59 33.92
C GLU A 53 7.84 13.19 32.69
N GLN A 54 9.17 13.22 32.68
CA GLN A 54 9.94 13.69 31.52
C GLN A 54 9.76 12.78 30.31
N ILE A 55 9.85 11.46 30.51
CA ILE A 55 9.58 10.49 29.43
C ILE A 55 8.14 10.61 28.96
N SER A 56 7.18 10.71 29.88
CA SER A 56 5.76 10.89 29.55
C SER A 56 5.53 12.13 28.70
N SER A 57 6.16 13.25 29.06
CA SER A 57 6.07 14.51 28.33
C SER A 57 6.63 14.38 26.91
N TRP A 58 7.81 13.78 26.73
CA TRP A 58 8.40 13.58 25.40
C TRP A 58 7.55 12.65 24.53
N VAL A 59 7.08 11.53 25.10
CA VAL A 59 6.23 10.58 24.39
C VAL A 59 4.89 11.22 24.01
N ALA A 60 4.27 12.00 24.89
CA ALA A 60 3.04 12.72 24.57
C ALA A 60 3.23 13.75 23.44
N GLN A 61 4.34 14.49 23.46
CA GLN A 61 4.64 15.51 22.44
C GLN A 61 4.91 14.93 21.05
N GLU A 62 5.66 13.83 20.95
CA GLU A 62 6.07 13.27 19.65
C GLU A 62 5.21 12.10 19.17
N CYS A 63 4.69 11.30 20.09
CA CYS A 63 3.94 10.08 19.78
C CYS A 63 2.46 10.19 20.14
N GLY A 64 2.00 11.28 20.77
CA GLY A 64 0.61 11.43 21.24
C GLY A 64 -0.44 11.14 20.17
N ILE A 65 -0.26 11.66 18.96
CA ILE A 65 -1.19 11.42 17.85
C ILE A 65 -1.23 9.96 17.43
N HIS A 66 -0.09 9.27 17.39
CA HIS A 66 -0.01 7.84 17.04
C HIS A 66 -0.58 6.96 18.14
N ILE A 67 -0.45 7.35 19.42
CA ILE A 67 -1.07 6.67 20.56
C ILE A 67 -2.59 6.73 20.42
N ILE A 68 -3.16 7.91 20.17
CA ILE A 68 -4.60 8.12 20.01
C ILE A 68 -5.11 7.35 18.78
N GLN A 69 -4.42 7.47 17.64
CA GLN A 69 -4.80 6.77 16.41
C GLN A 69 -4.78 5.25 16.61
N SER A 70 -3.73 4.71 17.24
CA SER A 70 -3.61 3.29 17.55
C SER A 70 -4.73 2.81 18.48
N ALA A 71 -5.09 3.61 19.49
CA ALA A 71 -6.20 3.31 20.40
C ALA A 71 -7.56 3.30 19.69
N ILE A 72 -7.84 4.28 18.82
CA ILE A 72 -9.08 4.33 18.03
C ILE A 72 -9.16 3.13 17.08
N GLN A 73 -8.07 2.84 16.36
CA GLN A 73 -8.02 1.71 15.45
C GLN A 73 -8.26 0.39 16.17
N GLU A 74 -7.73 0.21 17.38
CA GLU A 74 -7.99 -0.96 18.19
C GLU A 74 -9.45 -1.06 18.61
N SER A 75 -10.05 0.02 19.15
CA SER A 75 -11.47 0.02 19.54
C SER A 75 -12.39 -0.33 18.37
N LEU A 76 -12.14 0.27 17.20
CA LEU A 76 -12.91 -0.03 15.98
C LEU A 76 -12.67 -1.46 15.48
N ALA A 77 -11.45 -1.99 15.61
CA ALA A 77 -11.13 -3.35 15.21
C ALA A 77 -11.76 -4.41 16.13
N ILE A 78 -11.89 -4.13 17.42
CA ILE A 78 -12.60 -5.00 18.38
C ILE A 78 -14.08 -5.05 18.01
N GLU A 79 -14.73 -3.90 17.81
CA GLU A 79 -16.13 -3.86 17.36
C GLU A 79 -16.32 -4.56 16.01
N ALA A 80 -15.37 -4.40 15.08
CA ALA A 80 -15.42 -5.07 13.79
C ALA A 80 -15.22 -6.59 13.92
N LYS A 81 -14.40 -7.08 14.85
CA LYS A 81 -14.21 -8.52 15.08
C LYS A 81 -15.41 -9.18 15.74
N ASP A 82 -16.05 -8.50 16.70
CA ASP A 82 -17.24 -9.01 17.40
C ASP A 82 -18.48 -9.00 16.48
N LYS A 83 -18.63 -7.96 15.64
CA LYS A 83 -19.73 -7.88 14.66
C LYS A 83 -19.46 -8.67 13.38
N PHE A 84 -18.20 -8.89 13.03
CA PHE A 84 -17.78 -9.63 11.83
C PHE A 84 -16.67 -10.63 12.18
N PRO A 85 -17.01 -11.81 12.73
CA PRO A 85 -16.05 -12.88 12.96
C PRO A 85 -15.26 -13.15 11.66
N LEU A 86 -13.94 -13.15 11.77
CA LEU A 86 -13.05 -13.44 10.63
C LEU A 86 -13.14 -14.93 10.30
N GLU A 87 -14.13 -15.29 9.47
CA GLU A 87 -14.20 -16.56 8.77
C GLU A 87 -12.89 -16.79 8.00
N THR A 88 -12.24 -17.93 8.26
CA THR A 88 -10.90 -18.31 7.78
C THR A 88 -10.85 -18.63 6.28
N SER A 89 -11.92 -18.32 5.54
CA SER A 89 -12.06 -18.45 4.09
C SER A 89 -12.73 -17.21 3.51
N ARG A 90 -12.18 -16.01 3.73
CA ARG A 90 -12.58 -14.85 2.94
C ARG A 90 -11.81 -14.87 1.62
N LYS A 91 -12.53 -15.17 0.55
CA LYS A 91 -12.17 -14.73 -0.81
C LYS A 91 -11.68 -13.28 -0.69
N LEU A 92 -10.45 -13.01 -1.12
CA LEU A 92 -9.91 -11.65 -1.07
C LEU A 92 -10.86 -10.73 -1.85
N PRO A 93 -11.09 -9.49 -1.39
CA PRO A 93 -11.94 -8.55 -2.10
C PRO A 93 -11.41 -8.38 -3.52
N SER A 94 -12.33 -8.35 -4.48
CA SER A 94 -12.02 -8.02 -5.86
C SER A 94 -11.53 -6.57 -5.95
N VAL A 95 -10.65 -6.28 -6.90
CA VAL A 95 -10.06 -4.95 -7.07
C VAL A 95 -10.29 -4.46 -8.50
N THR A 96 -10.88 -3.28 -8.66
CA THR A 96 -10.81 -2.53 -9.92
C THR A 96 -9.60 -1.61 -9.90
N ILE A 97 -8.72 -1.74 -10.87
CA ILE A 97 -7.62 -0.81 -11.12
C ILE A 97 -8.07 0.17 -12.21
N ALA A 98 -8.40 1.39 -11.79
CA ALA A 98 -8.79 2.46 -12.71
C ALA A 98 -7.58 3.26 -13.21
N ILE A 99 -7.52 3.46 -14.53
CA ILE A 99 -6.51 4.26 -15.20
C ILE A 99 -7.21 5.39 -15.97
N CYS A 100 -7.14 6.60 -15.42
CA CYS A 100 -7.69 7.78 -16.06
C CYS A 100 -6.67 8.37 -17.04
N THR A 101 -7.05 8.55 -18.30
CA THR A 101 -6.18 9.07 -19.36
C THR A 101 -6.91 10.07 -20.25
N LYS A 102 -6.14 10.88 -20.97
CA LYS A 102 -6.60 11.74 -22.07
C LYS A 102 -5.44 11.89 -23.05
N ASP A 103 -5.68 11.56 -24.31
CA ASP A 103 -4.76 11.77 -25.44
C ASP A 103 -3.34 11.22 -25.18
N ARG A 104 -3.27 10.04 -24.56
CA ARG A 104 -1.99 9.36 -24.22
C ARG A 104 -1.99 7.87 -24.59
N PRO A 105 -2.17 7.54 -25.88
CA PRO A 105 -2.30 6.17 -26.34
C PRO A 105 -1.09 5.28 -26.01
N ASP A 106 0.14 5.77 -26.18
CA ASP A 106 1.32 4.91 -25.94
C ASP A 106 1.58 4.65 -24.46
N TRP A 107 1.28 5.63 -23.60
CA TRP A 107 1.48 5.47 -22.17
C TRP A 107 0.49 4.47 -21.58
N ILE A 108 -0.78 4.55 -21.97
CA ILE A 108 -1.81 3.66 -21.43
C ILE A 108 -1.58 2.21 -21.85
N VAL A 109 -1.15 1.97 -23.09
CA VAL A 109 -0.77 0.64 -23.58
C VAL A 109 0.36 0.04 -22.74
N ARG A 110 1.45 0.81 -22.51
CA ARG A 110 2.57 0.36 -21.66
C ARG A 110 2.12 0.08 -20.21
N CYS A 111 1.28 0.96 -19.66
CA CYS A 111 0.75 0.82 -18.31
C CYS A 111 -0.07 -0.47 -18.16
N VAL A 112 -0.98 -0.72 -19.10
CA VAL A 112 -1.82 -1.92 -19.12
C VAL A 112 -0.99 -3.18 -19.24
N HIS A 113 -0.02 -3.24 -20.16
CA HIS A 113 0.87 -4.41 -20.27
C HIS A 113 1.66 -4.66 -18.98
N SER A 114 2.12 -3.61 -18.30
CA SER A 114 2.81 -3.75 -17.02
C SER A 114 1.89 -4.24 -15.90
N LEU A 115 0.60 -3.90 -15.91
CA LEU A 115 -0.35 -4.40 -14.92
C LEU A 115 -0.69 -5.87 -15.17
N LEU A 116 -0.88 -6.25 -16.44
CA LEU A 116 -1.13 -7.64 -16.82
C LEU A 116 0.05 -8.54 -16.45
N SER A 117 1.31 -8.08 -16.60
CA SER A 117 2.48 -8.87 -16.21
C SER A 117 2.61 -9.07 -14.69
N LEU A 118 2.04 -8.18 -13.88
CA LEU A 118 2.00 -8.32 -12.42
C LEU A 118 0.92 -9.30 -11.94
N GLN A 119 -0.09 -9.57 -12.78
CA GLN A 119 -1.16 -10.52 -12.49
C GLN A 119 -0.81 -11.96 -12.85
N LEU A 120 0.26 -12.17 -13.64
CA LEU A 120 0.75 -13.50 -14.00
C LEU A 120 1.67 -14.06 -12.90
N PRO A 121 1.65 -15.38 -12.64
CA PRO A 121 2.60 -16.00 -11.72
C PRO A 121 4.02 -15.76 -12.23
N LYS A 122 4.88 -15.15 -11.39
CA LYS A 122 6.30 -14.99 -11.71
C LYS A 122 6.94 -16.37 -11.88
N GLY A 123 7.42 -16.66 -13.09
CA GLY A 123 8.15 -17.90 -13.41
C GLY A 123 7.63 -18.72 -14.59
N SER A 124 6.51 -18.37 -15.24
CA SER A 124 5.84 -19.31 -16.17
C SER A 124 5.59 -18.80 -17.59
N LEU A 125 6.17 -17.69 -18.06
CA LEU A 125 5.88 -17.22 -19.43
C LEU A 125 6.50 -18.13 -20.51
N GLU A 126 7.72 -18.60 -20.31
CA GLU A 126 8.40 -19.52 -21.23
C GLU A 126 7.85 -20.95 -21.11
N ASP A 127 7.57 -21.42 -19.89
CA ASP A 127 7.01 -22.74 -19.63
C ASP A 127 5.57 -22.89 -20.15
N TYR A 128 4.75 -21.84 -20.07
CA TYR A 128 3.37 -21.84 -20.58
C TYR A 128 3.32 -21.80 -22.11
N LEU A 129 4.25 -21.06 -22.76
CA LEU A 129 4.38 -21.04 -24.21
C LEU A 129 4.92 -22.38 -24.76
N ASN A 130 5.90 -23.00 -24.07
CA ASN A 130 6.45 -24.31 -24.48
C ASN A 130 5.49 -25.48 -24.26
N CYS A 131 4.68 -25.49 -23.20
CA CYS A 131 3.73 -26.58 -22.95
C CYS A 131 2.63 -26.67 -24.02
N LYS A 132 2.14 -25.52 -24.53
CA LYS A 132 1.13 -25.51 -25.61
C LYS A 132 1.66 -25.92 -26.98
N ALA A 133 2.96 -25.80 -27.20
CA ALA A 133 3.59 -26.21 -28.47
C ALA A 133 3.76 -27.73 -28.58
N ASN A 134 3.86 -28.46 -27.46
CA ASN A 134 4.37 -29.83 -27.43
C ASN A 134 3.39 -30.91 -26.94
N ASN A 135 2.10 -30.62 -26.78
CA ASN A 135 1.03 -31.60 -26.44
C ASN A 135 1.36 -32.58 -25.28
N HIS A 136 2.14 -32.16 -24.28
CA HIS A 136 2.39 -32.97 -23.10
C HIS A 136 1.32 -32.74 -22.02
N GLU A 137 0.74 -33.84 -21.53
CA GLU A 137 -0.07 -33.87 -20.30
C GLU A 137 0.81 -33.48 -19.09
N VAL A 138 0.33 -32.52 -18.31
CA VAL A 138 1.02 -32.05 -17.10
C VAL A 138 0.28 -32.54 -15.85
N SER A 139 1.01 -33.12 -14.90
CA SER A 139 0.68 -33.22 -13.47
C SER A 139 2.00 -33.43 -12.68
N PRO A 140 2.16 -32.97 -11.42
CA PRO A 140 1.16 -32.37 -10.53
C PRO A 140 1.37 -30.87 -10.25
N GLU A 141 0.26 -30.22 -9.91
CA GLU A 141 0.07 -28.93 -9.21
C GLU A 141 1.20 -27.88 -9.25
N PRO A 142 1.00 -26.70 -9.89
CA PRO A 142 1.69 -25.52 -9.41
C PRO A 142 1.10 -25.20 -8.03
N GLU A 143 1.95 -25.04 -7.01
CA GLU A 143 1.56 -24.41 -5.75
C GLU A 143 0.69 -23.19 -6.09
N VAL A 144 -0.59 -23.29 -5.77
CA VAL A 144 -1.60 -22.28 -6.07
C VAL A 144 -1.09 -21.01 -5.41
N ASN A 145 -0.70 -20.01 -6.22
CA ASN A 145 -0.35 -18.71 -5.71
C ASN A 145 -1.62 -18.13 -5.06
N THR A 146 -1.77 -18.33 -3.75
CA THR A 146 -3.02 -18.21 -2.97
C THR A 146 -3.53 -16.77 -2.78
N THR A 147 -3.09 -15.82 -3.61
CA THR A 147 -3.73 -14.51 -3.70
C THR A 147 -4.81 -14.56 -4.78
N ASN A 148 -5.95 -15.18 -4.46
CA ASN A 148 -7.11 -15.26 -5.36
C ASN A 148 -7.84 -13.91 -5.47
N VAL A 149 -7.09 -12.82 -5.64
CA VAL A 149 -7.61 -11.46 -5.86
C VAL A 149 -8.08 -11.39 -7.29
N THR A 150 -9.39 -11.25 -7.50
CA THR A 150 -9.94 -10.97 -8.84
C THR A 150 -9.63 -9.51 -9.17
N VAL A 151 -8.90 -9.26 -10.27
CA VAL A 151 -8.53 -7.91 -10.69
C VAL A 151 -9.24 -7.55 -11.99
N GLU A 152 -9.97 -6.44 -11.96
CA GLU A 152 -10.50 -5.76 -13.13
C GLU A 152 -9.57 -4.60 -13.51
N ILE A 153 -9.24 -4.44 -14.79
CA ILE A 153 -8.56 -3.23 -15.28
C ILE A 153 -9.57 -2.37 -16.06
N LEU A 154 -9.76 -1.15 -15.58
CA LEU A 154 -10.71 -0.17 -16.13
C LEU A 154 -9.97 1.06 -16.63
N VAL A 155 -10.04 1.33 -17.93
CA VAL A 155 -9.51 2.55 -18.54
C VAL A 155 -10.63 3.56 -18.70
N ILE A 156 -10.47 4.72 -18.09
CA ILE A 156 -11.35 5.88 -18.29
C ILE A 156 -10.63 6.89 -19.19
N ASP A 157 -11.11 7.06 -20.42
CA ASP A 157 -10.58 8.07 -21.34
C ASP A 157 -11.46 9.33 -21.32
N ASN A 158 -10.91 10.44 -20.86
CA ASN A 158 -11.69 11.65 -20.58
C ASN A 158 -11.62 12.67 -21.72
N ALA A 159 -12.71 12.77 -22.48
CA ALA A 159 -12.87 13.63 -23.65
C ALA A 159 -11.68 13.51 -24.61
N PRO A 160 -11.41 12.30 -25.14
CA PRO A 160 -10.31 12.10 -26.09
C PRO A 160 -10.50 12.95 -27.33
N SER A 161 -9.40 13.46 -27.89
CA SER A 161 -9.39 14.22 -29.15
C SER A 161 -9.65 13.34 -30.38
N ASP A 162 -9.35 12.05 -30.28
CA ASP A 162 -9.39 11.10 -31.38
C ASP A 162 -9.55 9.65 -30.85
N PRO A 163 -9.96 8.68 -31.69
CA PRO A 163 -10.26 7.33 -31.24
C PRO A 163 -9.03 6.43 -31.00
N THR A 164 -7.80 6.95 -31.07
CA THR A 164 -6.57 6.13 -31.02
C THR A 164 -6.46 5.34 -29.72
N THR A 165 -6.78 5.96 -28.58
CA THR A 165 -6.73 5.27 -27.28
C THR A 165 -7.73 4.12 -27.23
N GLN A 166 -8.97 4.35 -27.64
CA GLN A 166 -10.02 3.33 -27.68
C GLN A 166 -9.62 2.15 -28.55
N ALA A 167 -9.13 2.42 -29.77
CA ALA A 167 -8.72 1.39 -30.72
C ALA A 167 -7.61 0.50 -30.14
N ARG A 168 -6.62 1.09 -29.45
CA ARG A 168 -5.50 0.36 -28.85
C ARG A 168 -5.92 -0.46 -27.63
N ILE A 169 -6.79 0.09 -26.77
CA ILE A 169 -7.20 -0.60 -25.55
C ILE A 169 -8.19 -1.73 -25.83
N THR A 170 -9.12 -1.52 -26.77
CA THR A 170 -10.10 -2.55 -27.15
C THR A 170 -9.44 -3.78 -27.79
N ALA A 171 -8.24 -3.62 -28.36
CA ALA A 171 -7.45 -4.73 -28.89
C ALA A 171 -6.79 -5.60 -27.81
N ILE A 172 -6.76 -5.15 -26.54
CA ILE A 172 -6.13 -5.89 -25.43
C ILE A 172 -7.22 -6.63 -24.64
N PRO A 173 -7.18 -7.98 -24.56
CA PRO A 173 -8.18 -8.74 -23.83
C PRO A 173 -8.11 -8.48 -22.32
N GLY A 174 -9.26 -8.53 -21.64
CA GLY A 174 -9.37 -8.36 -20.19
C GLY A 174 -9.36 -6.91 -19.70
N ILE A 175 -9.43 -5.93 -20.61
CA ILE A 175 -9.49 -4.51 -20.27
C ILE A 175 -10.87 -3.94 -20.58
N ARG A 176 -11.49 -3.28 -19.60
CA ARG A 176 -12.71 -2.52 -19.82
C ARG A 176 -12.37 -1.07 -20.15
N TYR A 177 -12.90 -0.56 -21.26
CA TYR A 177 -12.72 0.82 -21.69
C TYR A 177 -14.04 1.58 -21.53
N VAL A 178 -13.98 2.75 -20.91
CA VAL A 178 -15.12 3.67 -20.79
C VAL A 178 -14.66 5.08 -21.16
N GLN A 179 -15.46 5.75 -21.98
CA GLN A 179 -15.22 7.14 -22.36
C GLN A 179 -16.01 8.07 -21.44
N GLU A 180 -15.34 9.04 -20.83
CA GLU A 180 -15.96 10.14 -20.09
C GLU A 180 -16.08 11.37 -21.01
N PRO A 181 -17.28 11.91 -21.27
CA PRO A 181 -17.45 13.03 -22.21
C PRO A 181 -16.79 14.34 -21.76
N LYS A 182 -16.60 14.57 -20.46
CA LYS A 182 -16.03 15.82 -19.94
C LYS A 182 -14.52 15.71 -19.73
N ALA A 183 -13.77 16.66 -20.30
CA ALA A 183 -12.34 16.77 -20.04
C ALA A 183 -12.09 17.11 -18.57
N GLY A 184 -11.19 16.38 -17.92
CA GLY A 184 -10.74 16.69 -16.57
C GLY A 184 -10.56 15.44 -15.72
N LEU A 185 -9.48 15.44 -14.94
CA LEU A 185 -9.10 14.28 -14.15
C LEU A 185 -10.14 13.94 -13.06
N ASN A 186 -10.84 14.93 -12.51
CA ASN A 186 -11.91 14.68 -11.53
C ASN A 186 -13.15 14.05 -12.17
N PHE A 187 -13.54 14.45 -13.39
CA PHE A 187 -14.63 13.78 -14.12
C PHE A 187 -14.26 12.33 -14.41
N ALA A 188 -13.03 12.08 -14.87
CA ALA A 188 -12.52 10.73 -15.12
C ALA A 188 -12.51 9.86 -13.85
N ARG A 189 -12.16 10.44 -12.70
CA ARG A 189 -12.15 9.74 -11.40
C ARG A 189 -13.54 9.41 -10.92
N ASN A 190 -14.48 10.34 -11.05
CA ASN A 190 -15.86 10.10 -10.65
C ASN A 190 -16.50 9.03 -11.54
N ARG A 191 -16.26 9.09 -12.86
CA ARG A 191 -16.63 8.02 -13.78
C ARG A 191 -16.02 6.67 -13.36
N ALA A 192 -14.75 6.64 -12.99
CA ALA A 192 -14.13 5.40 -12.50
C ALA A 192 -14.81 4.83 -11.25
N ILE A 193 -15.27 5.68 -10.33
CA ILE A 193 -16.01 5.25 -9.13
C ILE A 193 -17.39 4.70 -9.51
N GLU A 194 -18.09 5.35 -10.44
CA GLU A 194 -19.40 4.91 -10.92
C GLU A 194 -19.33 3.56 -11.67
N GLU A 195 -18.25 3.36 -12.42
CA GLU A 195 -18.11 2.18 -13.29
C GLU A 195 -17.50 0.98 -12.57
N ALA A 196 -16.61 1.20 -11.58
CA ALA A 196 -15.87 0.12 -10.92
C ALA A 196 -16.79 -0.95 -10.33
N THR A 197 -16.46 -2.22 -10.57
CA THR A 197 -17.26 -3.37 -10.10
C THR A 197 -16.60 -4.12 -8.94
N GLY A 198 -15.31 -3.89 -8.71
CA GLY A 198 -14.57 -4.53 -7.63
C GLY A 198 -14.91 -3.95 -6.26
N ASP A 199 -14.74 -4.77 -5.23
CA ASP A 199 -14.94 -4.39 -3.83
C ASP A 199 -13.97 -3.27 -3.40
N LEU A 200 -12.82 -3.14 -4.06
CA LEU A 200 -11.83 -2.08 -3.85
C LEU A 200 -11.49 -1.37 -5.16
N LEU A 201 -11.21 -0.06 -5.08
CA LEU A 201 -10.76 0.77 -6.21
C LEU A 201 -9.30 1.22 -6.02
N GLY A 202 -8.40 0.68 -6.84
CA GLY A 202 -7.02 1.14 -7.00
C GLY A 202 -6.90 2.13 -8.15
N ARG A 203 -6.00 3.11 -8.06
CA ARG A 203 -5.83 4.13 -9.12
C ARG A 203 -4.38 4.25 -9.54
N VAL A 204 -4.12 4.10 -10.84
CA VAL A 204 -2.79 4.33 -11.40
C VAL A 204 -2.68 5.75 -11.92
N LEU A 205 -1.64 6.44 -11.48
CA LEU A 205 -1.31 7.78 -11.93
C LEU A 205 -0.02 7.72 -12.75
N LYS A 206 0.01 8.43 -13.88
CA LYS A 206 1.29 8.69 -14.55
C LYS A 206 2.21 9.39 -13.55
N PRO A 207 3.45 8.90 -13.32
CA PRO A 207 4.42 9.65 -12.55
C PRO A 207 4.63 11.01 -13.21
N LYS A 208 4.48 12.10 -12.44
CA LYS A 208 4.93 13.41 -12.90
C LYS A 208 6.44 13.30 -13.12
N ALA A 209 6.90 13.58 -14.34
CA ALA A 209 8.33 13.76 -14.56
C ALA A 209 8.80 14.85 -13.58
N LYS A 210 9.73 14.52 -12.69
CA LYS A 210 10.46 15.57 -11.95
C LYS A 210 11.28 16.32 -12.99
N ALA A 211 11.24 17.65 -12.94
CA ALA A 211 12.12 18.48 -13.77
C ALA A 211 13.57 18.00 -13.55
N GLY A 212 14.25 17.60 -14.63
CA GLY A 212 15.64 17.13 -14.60
C GLY A 212 15.86 15.66 -15.01
N TRP A 213 14.81 14.84 -15.14
CA TRP A 213 14.97 13.47 -15.66
C TRP A 213 14.88 13.49 -17.19
N LYS A 214 16.02 13.56 -17.87
CA LYS A 214 16.12 13.21 -19.29
C LYS A 214 15.97 11.69 -19.42
N GLN A 215 15.12 11.25 -20.35
CA GLN A 215 15.18 9.89 -20.87
C GLN A 215 16.26 9.88 -21.94
N GLU A 216 17.30 9.07 -21.75
CA GLU A 216 18.15 8.57 -22.83
C GLU A 216 17.37 7.55 -23.67
#